data_AF-A0AAN8JQZ3-F1
#
_entry.id   AF-A0AAN8JQZ3-F1
#
_cell.length_a   1.000
_cell.length_b   1.000
_cell.length_c   1.000
_cell.angle_alpha   90.00
_cell.angle_beta   90.00
_cell.angle_gamma   90.00
#
_symmetry.space_group_name_H-M   'P 1'
#
loop_
_entity.id
_entity.type
_entity.pdbx_description
1 polymer ?
#
loop_
_entity_poly.entity_id
_entity_poly.type
_entity_poly.pdbx_seq_one_letter_code
_entity_poly.pdbx_strand_id
1 'polypeptide(L)'
;MADRLVIRQATLEDYQGVMDIGKVYHGRDYLPAMYGTYLKKFNCYVGEIDGEIVAFHGDRLVDGGATIATAAARVKESYQGHGILGAMLKYVYDSYKHVTSVKYETMTTNNVNIGVNGERIKRKFTQILERVYVEIIGEVGDFKPDAIEYDQLKVQELSSENLKDIFESKDMCSKLFPGERIVPNWYPYRLLPENIPLMMDGLKFWGTKCSDQSKYTTLTVTDHFNLGKRLMFKLCVYGNESTDIKHHVVKHIHNLNILVKNGTYKSIMIHVSHQLDVQDTGTFLSVFEKCGLNICDHWPINRMILFGRNMQVC
;
A
#
# COMPACT_ATOMS: atom_id res chain seq x y z
N MET A 1 -5.24 29.70 -12.84
CA MET A 1 -4.28 29.23 -11.80
C MET A 1 -3.43 28.08 -12.33
N ALA A 2 -4.03 27.02 -12.87
CA ALA A 2 -3.28 25.94 -13.51
C ALA A 2 -2.36 26.41 -14.65
N ASP A 3 -2.68 27.50 -15.34
CA ASP A 3 -1.86 28.04 -16.44
C ASP A 3 -0.51 28.61 -15.99
N ARG A 4 -0.33 28.85 -14.68
CA ARG A 4 0.94 29.28 -14.08
C ARG A 4 1.73 28.12 -13.48
N LEU A 5 1.19 26.90 -13.56
CA LEU A 5 1.81 25.71 -12.98
C LEU A 5 2.99 25.26 -13.84
N VAL A 6 4.18 25.31 -13.26
CA VAL A 6 5.38 24.70 -13.83
C VAL A 6 5.53 23.30 -13.25
N ILE A 7 5.66 22.31 -14.11
CA ILE A 7 5.80 20.90 -13.71
C ILE A 7 7.19 20.41 -14.11
N ARG A 8 7.91 19.82 -13.16
CA ARG A 8 9.25 19.26 -13.36
C ARG A 8 9.49 18.03 -12.50
N GLN A 9 10.55 17.29 -12.81
CA GLN A 9 11.00 16.21 -11.93
C GLN A 9 11.38 16.76 -10.56
N ALA A 10 11.00 16.00 -9.53
CA ALA A 10 11.32 16.30 -8.14
C ALA A 10 12.79 15.95 -7.84
N THR A 11 13.44 16.79 -7.05
CA THR A 11 14.82 16.59 -6.57
C THR A 11 14.84 16.47 -5.05
N LEU A 12 16.00 16.14 -4.47
CA LEU A 12 16.17 16.13 -3.02
C LEU A 12 15.99 17.53 -2.39
N GLU A 13 16.28 18.59 -3.12
CA GLU A 13 16.16 19.98 -2.66
C GLU A 13 14.70 20.39 -2.47
N ASP A 14 13.77 19.77 -3.21
CA ASP A 14 12.33 20.03 -3.09
C ASP A 14 11.72 19.48 -1.79
N TYR A 15 12.47 18.74 -0.95
CA TYR A 15 11.96 18.06 0.24
C TYR A 15 11.09 18.99 1.10
N GLN A 16 11.63 20.16 1.46
CA GLN A 16 10.93 21.06 2.37
C GLN A 16 9.64 21.58 1.74
N GLY A 17 9.68 22.04 0.48
CA GLY A 17 8.50 22.50 -0.23
C GLY A 17 7.43 21.41 -0.37
N VAL A 18 7.84 20.17 -0.60
CA VAL A 18 6.94 19.00 -0.66
C VAL A 18 6.30 18.69 0.70
N MET A 19 7.02 18.88 1.82
CA MET A 19 6.46 18.71 3.17
C MET A 19 5.54 19.87 3.56
N ASP A 20 5.79 21.07 3.04
CA ASP A 20 5.00 22.27 3.29
C ASP A 20 3.65 22.32 2.54
N ILE A 21 3.42 21.37 1.61
CA ILE A 21 2.11 21.16 0.98
C ILE A 21 1.00 20.94 2.03
N GLY A 22 1.35 20.40 3.20
CA GLY A 22 0.47 20.39 4.37
C GLY A 22 0.57 19.12 5.21
N LYS A 23 -0.20 19.09 6.30
CA LYS A 23 -0.32 17.92 7.19
C LYS A 23 -1.20 16.85 6.55
N VAL A 24 -0.61 16.06 5.64
CA VAL A 24 -1.32 14.94 5.02
C VAL A 24 -1.60 13.84 6.06
N TYR A 25 -2.79 13.23 5.99
CA TYR A 25 -3.22 12.12 6.85
C TYR A 25 -3.13 12.35 8.37
N HIS A 26 -3.34 13.59 8.85
CA HIS A 26 -3.27 13.94 10.27
C HIS A 26 -1.90 13.64 10.92
N GLY A 27 -0.80 13.89 10.18
CA GLY A 27 0.56 13.64 10.68
C GLY A 27 1.01 12.19 10.57
N ARG A 28 0.27 11.37 9.81
CA ARG A 28 0.60 9.98 9.47
C ARG A 28 1.19 9.84 8.07
N ASP A 29 1.64 10.95 7.51
CA ASP A 29 2.26 10.98 6.20
C ASP A 29 3.54 10.14 6.21
N TYR A 30 3.63 9.21 5.26
CA TYR A 30 4.82 8.38 5.07
C TYR A 30 5.93 9.14 4.34
N LEU A 31 5.59 10.19 3.59
CA LEU A 31 6.54 10.83 2.68
C LEU A 31 7.74 11.47 3.40
N PRO A 32 7.62 12.11 4.58
CA PRO A 32 8.79 12.61 5.30
C PRO A 32 9.88 11.56 5.55
N ALA A 33 9.47 10.32 5.82
CA ALA A 33 10.36 9.19 6.06
C ALA A 33 10.87 8.53 4.77
N MET A 34 10.09 8.65 3.69
CA MET A 34 10.31 7.86 2.47
C MET A 34 10.72 8.70 1.27
N TYR A 35 10.80 10.03 1.36
CA TYR A 35 10.99 10.92 0.21
C TYR A 35 12.20 10.54 -0.65
N GLY A 36 13.38 10.37 -0.03
CA GLY A 36 14.59 9.98 -0.76
C GLY A 36 14.50 8.58 -1.39
N THR A 37 13.78 7.65 -0.75
CA THR A 37 13.48 6.34 -1.34
C THR A 37 12.50 6.47 -2.50
N TYR A 38 11.53 7.38 -2.42
CA TYR A 38 10.55 7.62 -3.47
C TYR A 38 11.23 8.14 -4.73
N LEU A 39 12.11 9.15 -4.61
CA LEU A 39 12.86 9.67 -5.77
C LEU A 39 13.72 8.62 -6.47
N LYS A 40 14.15 7.56 -5.77
CA LYS A 40 14.94 6.46 -6.34
C LYS A 40 14.09 5.39 -7.01
N LYS A 41 12.89 5.13 -6.47
CA LYS A 41 12.04 3.99 -6.87
C LYS A 41 10.87 4.40 -7.78
N PHE A 42 10.54 5.68 -7.83
CA PHE A 42 9.35 6.23 -8.49
C PHE A 42 9.73 7.42 -9.36
N ASN A 43 8.97 7.64 -10.42
CA ASN A 43 8.98 8.88 -11.17
C ASN A 43 8.21 9.92 -10.36
N CYS A 44 8.93 10.90 -9.84
CA CYS A 44 8.39 11.91 -8.95
C CYS A 44 8.43 13.29 -9.61
N TYR A 45 7.35 14.04 -9.46
CA TYR A 45 7.17 15.36 -10.05
C TYR A 45 6.66 16.34 -9.00
N VAL A 46 7.12 17.58 -9.11
CA VAL A 46 6.57 18.70 -8.35
C VAL A 46 5.86 19.66 -9.29
N GLY A 47 4.79 20.27 -8.78
CA GLY A 47 4.11 21.39 -9.40
C GLY A 47 4.44 22.66 -8.63
N GLU A 48 4.91 23.67 -9.35
CA GLU A 48 5.38 24.94 -8.79
C GLU A 48 4.56 26.10 -9.34
N ILE A 49 4.19 27.06 -8.47
CA ILE A 49 3.55 28.32 -8.84
C ILE A 49 4.29 29.44 -8.12
N ASP A 50 4.78 30.44 -8.86
CA ASP A 50 5.46 31.62 -8.33
C ASP A 50 6.65 31.28 -7.38
N GLY A 51 7.38 30.20 -7.67
CA GLY A 51 8.53 29.74 -6.85
C GLY A 51 8.15 28.81 -5.70
N GLU A 52 6.87 28.55 -5.48
CA GLU A 52 6.37 27.72 -4.39
C GLU A 52 5.94 26.33 -4.89
N ILE A 53 6.38 25.28 -4.19
CA ILE A 53 5.90 23.91 -4.44
C ILE A 53 4.47 23.75 -3.90
N VAL A 54 3.51 23.59 -4.81
CA VAL A 54 2.08 23.50 -4.49
C VAL A 54 1.50 22.10 -4.73
N ALA A 55 2.23 21.22 -5.42
CA ALA A 55 1.80 19.87 -5.71
C ALA A 55 2.96 18.87 -5.78
N PHE A 56 2.67 17.62 -5.45
CA PHE A 56 3.58 16.50 -5.60
C PHE A 56 2.84 15.30 -6.19
N HIS A 57 3.46 14.64 -7.16
CA HIS A 57 2.97 13.40 -7.76
C HIS A 57 4.11 12.39 -7.83
N GLY A 58 3.79 11.14 -7.51
CA GLY A 58 4.69 10.01 -7.72
C GLY A 58 3.95 8.89 -8.43
N ASP A 59 4.61 8.26 -9.39
CA ASP A 59 4.13 7.07 -10.08
C ASP A 59 5.28 6.08 -10.35
N ARG A 60 4.92 4.84 -10.67
CA ARG A 60 5.89 3.82 -11.07
C ARG A 60 5.32 2.95 -12.16
N LEU A 61 6.19 2.57 -13.09
CA LEU A 61 5.88 1.54 -14.07
C LEU A 61 5.98 0.15 -13.43
N VAL A 62 4.91 -0.62 -13.57
CA VAL A 62 4.79 -2.02 -13.12
C VAL A 62 4.33 -2.89 -14.28
N ASP A 63 4.19 -4.20 -14.05
CA ASP A 63 3.72 -5.18 -15.03
C ASP A 63 4.62 -5.21 -16.29
N GLY A 64 5.94 -5.29 -16.10
CA GLY A 64 6.90 -5.24 -17.21
C GLY A 64 6.91 -3.90 -17.97
N GLY A 65 6.45 -2.82 -17.33
CA GLY A 65 6.35 -1.50 -17.94
C GLY A 65 5.03 -1.23 -18.67
N ALA A 66 4.03 -2.10 -18.51
CA ALA A 66 2.73 -1.97 -19.17
C ALA A 66 1.71 -1.15 -18.38
N THR A 67 1.93 -0.93 -17.09
CA THR A 67 0.96 -0.25 -16.22
C THR A 67 1.63 0.89 -15.47
N ILE A 68 1.02 2.08 -15.50
CA ILE A 68 1.34 3.18 -14.57
C ILE A 68 0.56 2.92 -13.28
N ALA A 69 1.27 2.81 -12.15
CA ALA A 69 0.69 2.73 -10.82
C ALA A 69 0.94 4.05 -10.07
N THR A 70 -0.12 4.79 -9.75
CA THR A 70 -0.01 6.02 -8.97
C THR A 70 0.37 5.70 -7.52
N ALA A 71 1.42 6.36 -7.04
CA ALA A 71 2.05 6.16 -5.75
C ALA A 71 1.69 7.23 -4.71
N ALA A 72 1.67 8.47 -5.17
CA ALA A 72 1.46 9.62 -4.34
C ALA A 72 0.81 10.72 -5.18
N ALA A 73 -0.15 11.43 -4.60
CA ALA A 73 -0.72 12.62 -5.21
C ALA A 73 -1.20 13.55 -4.11
N ARG A 74 -0.71 14.80 -4.11
CA ARG A 74 -1.18 15.83 -3.19
C ARG A 74 -1.09 17.23 -3.81
N VAL A 75 -2.02 18.08 -3.39
CA VAL A 75 -2.09 19.50 -3.75
C VAL A 75 -2.32 20.27 -2.47
N LYS A 76 -1.58 21.37 -2.32
CA LYS A 76 -1.67 22.27 -1.16
C LYS A 76 -3.09 22.78 -1.02
N GLU A 77 -3.62 22.81 0.20
CA GLU A 77 -5.05 23.06 0.48
C GLU A 77 -5.57 24.33 -0.21
N SER A 78 -4.81 25.43 -0.13
CA SER A 78 -5.15 26.71 -0.77
C SER A 78 -5.21 26.67 -2.30
N TYR A 79 -4.68 25.62 -2.94
CA TYR A 79 -4.67 25.41 -4.38
C TYR A 79 -5.61 24.28 -4.84
N GLN A 80 -6.29 23.59 -3.92
CA GLN A 80 -7.28 22.57 -4.26
C GLN A 80 -8.49 23.18 -4.97
N GLY A 81 -9.21 22.38 -5.77
CA GLY A 81 -10.33 22.85 -6.59
C GLY A 81 -9.94 23.59 -7.88
N HIS A 82 -8.68 23.99 -8.05
CA HIS A 82 -8.21 24.77 -9.20
C HIS A 82 -7.63 23.94 -10.36
N GLY A 83 -7.89 22.63 -10.38
CA GLY A 83 -7.44 21.73 -11.46
C GLY A 83 -5.97 21.32 -11.43
N ILE A 84 -5.19 21.70 -10.40
CA ILE A 84 -3.74 21.43 -10.31
C ILE A 84 -3.40 19.95 -10.47
N LEU A 85 -4.07 19.05 -9.72
CA LEU A 85 -3.81 17.62 -9.86
C LEU A 85 -4.14 17.10 -11.27
N GLY A 86 -5.19 17.63 -11.91
CA GLY A 86 -5.53 17.25 -13.28
C GLY A 86 -4.44 17.64 -14.29
N ALA A 87 -3.84 18.83 -14.11
CA ALA A 87 -2.72 19.28 -14.92
C ALA A 87 -1.45 18.43 -14.68
N MET A 88 -1.14 18.12 -13.41
CA MET A 88 -0.06 17.20 -13.04
C MET A 88 -0.19 15.84 -13.73
N LEU A 89 -1.36 15.21 -13.60
CA LEU A 89 -1.62 13.90 -14.20
C LEU A 89 -1.54 13.97 -15.73
N LYS A 90 -2.06 15.03 -16.36
CA LYS A 90 -1.96 15.22 -17.80
C LYS A 90 -0.50 15.28 -18.26
N TYR A 91 0.34 16.07 -17.58
CA TYR A 91 1.77 16.16 -17.89
C TYR A 91 2.47 14.81 -17.80
N VAL A 92 2.19 14.06 -16.71
CA VAL A 92 2.73 12.72 -16.49
C VAL A 92 2.31 11.79 -17.63
N TYR A 93 1.02 11.72 -17.97
CA TYR A 93 0.55 10.86 -19.07
C TYR A 93 1.13 11.29 -20.42
N ASP A 94 1.25 12.59 -20.67
CA ASP A 94 1.86 13.11 -21.89
C ASP A 94 3.33 12.66 -22.01
N SER A 95 4.06 12.56 -20.89
CA SER A 95 5.42 12.01 -20.87
C SER A 95 5.50 10.51 -21.22
N TYR A 96 4.41 9.76 -21.01
CA TYR A 96 4.32 8.34 -21.34
C TYR A 96 3.72 8.05 -22.73
N LYS A 97 3.22 9.07 -23.46
CA LYS A 97 2.54 8.85 -24.76
C LYS A 97 3.40 8.15 -25.81
N HIS A 98 4.71 8.34 -25.75
CA HIS A 98 5.66 7.72 -26.68
C HIS A 98 6.18 6.36 -26.19
N VAL A 99 5.80 5.94 -24.99
CA VAL A 99 6.21 4.67 -24.40
C VAL A 99 5.20 3.60 -24.82
N THR A 100 5.50 2.89 -25.91
CA THR A 100 4.59 1.91 -26.54
C THR A 100 4.23 0.73 -25.65
N SER A 101 5.01 0.45 -24.60
CA SER A 101 4.70 -0.60 -23.63
C SER A 101 3.53 -0.22 -22.72
N VAL A 102 3.30 1.06 -22.43
CA VAL A 102 2.29 1.53 -21.47
C VAL A 102 0.89 1.38 -22.07
N LYS A 103 0.05 0.59 -21.39
CA LYS A 103 -1.30 0.23 -21.82
C LYS A 103 -2.36 0.56 -20.77
N TYR A 104 -1.97 0.53 -19.49
CA TYR A 104 -2.91 0.63 -18.39
C TYR A 104 -2.47 1.70 -17.40
N GLU A 105 -3.46 2.22 -16.70
CA GLU A 105 -3.26 3.01 -15.49
C GLU A 105 -4.04 2.39 -14.35
N THR A 106 -3.46 2.41 -13.15
CA THR A 106 -4.12 1.99 -11.92
C THR A 106 -3.91 3.00 -10.80
N MET A 107 -4.94 3.13 -9.96
CA MET A 107 -4.88 3.92 -8.74
C MET A 107 -5.61 3.19 -7.61
N THR A 108 -5.14 3.38 -6.38
CA THR A 108 -5.85 2.95 -5.18
C THR A 108 -6.36 4.18 -4.43
N THR A 109 -7.51 4.01 -3.77
CA THR A 109 -8.15 5.08 -3.00
C THR A 109 -8.99 4.48 -1.88
N ASN A 110 -9.43 5.30 -0.93
CA ASN A 110 -10.34 4.88 0.13
C ASN A 110 -11.81 5.23 -0.15
N ASN A 111 -12.72 4.64 0.63
CA ASN A 111 -14.16 4.92 0.58
C ASN A 111 -14.51 6.39 0.86
N VAL A 112 -13.78 7.08 1.73
CA VAL A 112 -13.99 8.51 2.00
C VAL A 112 -13.81 9.33 0.72
N ASN A 113 -12.71 9.11 0.00
CA ASN A 113 -12.45 9.80 -1.26
C ASN A 113 -13.42 9.35 -2.38
N ILE A 114 -13.88 8.09 -2.38
CA ILE A 114 -14.96 7.66 -3.28
C ILE A 114 -16.28 8.37 -2.99
N GLY A 115 -16.60 8.65 -1.72
CA GLY A 115 -17.79 9.44 -1.37
C GLY A 115 -17.77 10.84 -1.98
N VAL A 116 -16.59 11.45 -2.09
CA VAL A 116 -16.42 12.82 -2.62
C VAL A 116 -16.20 12.85 -4.14
N ASN A 117 -15.37 11.93 -4.66
CA ASN A 117 -14.86 11.96 -6.05
C ASN A 117 -15.34 10.78 -6.91
N GLY A 118 -16.21 9.92 -6.38
CA GLY A 118 -16.57 8.63 -6.96
C GLY A 118 -17.12 8.72 -8.38
N GLU A 119 -18.04 9.66 -8.66
CA GLU A 119 -18.58 9.84 -10.01
C GLU A 119 -17.48 10.17 -11.03
N ARG A 120 -16.58 11.09 -10.68
CA ARG A 120 -15.48 11.51 -11.55
C ARG A 120 -14.51 10.36 -11.81
N ILE A 121 -14.22 9.54 -10.80
CA ILE A 121 -13.35 8.37 -10.92
C ILE A 121 -14.02 7.31 -11.81
N LYS A 122 -15.28 6.96 -11.52
CA LYS A 122 -16.04 5.93 -12.25
C LYS A 122 -16.30 6.27 -13.73
N ARG A 123 -16.27 7.56 -14.12
CA ARG A 123 -16.33 7.97 -15.53
C ARG A 123 -15.08 7.60 -16.33
N LYS A 124 -13.92 7.46 -15.68
CA LYS A 124 -12.63 7.24 -16.34
C LYS A 124 -12.01 5.88 -16.02
N PHE A 125 -12.40 5.27 -14.91
CA PHE A 125 -11.80 4.05 -14.40
C PHE A 125 -12.86 3.02 -14.02
N THR A 126 -12.49 1.76 -14.19
CA THR A 126 -13.26 0.60 -13.74
C THR A 126 -12.70 0.13 -12.40
N GLN A 127 -13.59 -0.16 -11.45
CA GLN A 127 -13.20 -0.79 -10.18
C GLN A 127 -12.73 -2.23 -10.46
N ILE A 128 -11.54 -2.58 -9.97
CA ILE A 128 -10.93 -3.91 -10.14
C ILE A 128 -11.11 -4.74 -8.88
N LEU A 129 -10.86 -4.15 -7.72
CA LEU A 129 -10.80 -4.86 -6.45
C LEU A 129 -11.17 -3.91 -5.31
N GLU A 130 -11.80 -4.46 -4.28
CA GLU A 130 -12.04 -3.79 -3.01
C GLU A 130 -11.57 -4.69 -1.86
N ARG A 131 -10.98 -4.07 -0.84
CA ARG A 131 -10.39 -4.74 0.32
C ARG A 131 -10.76 -4.02 1.60
N VAL A 132 -10.85 -4.76 2.69
CA VAL A 132 -10.94 -4.18 4.03
C VAL A 132 -9.58 -3.59 4.37
N TYR A 133 -9.59 -2.44 5.05
CA TYR A 133 -8.42 -1.77 5.58
C TYR A 133 -8.69 -1.33 7.01
N VAL A 134 -7.83 -1.74 7.93
CA VAL A 134 -7.93 -1.47 9.37
C VAL A 134 -6.64 -0.82 9.83
N GLU A 135 -6.77 0.22 10.65
CA GLU A 135 -5.65 0.85 11.33
C GLU A 135 -5.64 0.41 12.78
N ILE A 136 -4.48 -0.03 13.25
CA ILE A 136 -4.25 -0.49 14.62
C ILE A 136 -3.13 0.36 15.20
N ILE A 137 -3.28 0.80 16.44
CA ILE A 137 -2.35 1.71 17.12
C ILE A 137 -2.06 1.21 18.54
N GLY A 138 -0.89 1.53 19.06
CA GLY A 138 -0.60 1.35 20.47
C GLY A 138 0.74 1.95 20.87
N GLU A 139 0.95 2.08 22.17
CA GLU A 139 2.23 2.52 22.72
C GLU A 139 3.13 1.31 22.96
N VAL A 140 4.44 1.50 22.78
CA VAL A 140 5.42 0.43 22.98
C VAL A 140 5.42 -0.09 24.42
N GLY A 141 5.11 0.77 25.40
CA GLY A 141 5.02 0.39 26.80
C GLY A 141 3.85 -0.55 27.12
N ASP A 142 2.79 -0.52 26.32
CA ASP A 142 1.60 -1.36 26.48
C ASP A 142 1.64 -2.61 25.59
N PHE A 143 2.60 -2.67 24.65
CA PHE A 143 2.74 -3.77 23.70
C PHE A 143 3.23 -5.04 24.39
N LYS A 144 2.35 -6.05 24.47
CA LYS A 144 2.55 -7.33 25.17
C LYS A 144 2.54 -8.51 24.19
N PRO A 145 3.62 -8.72 23.42
CA PRO A 145 3.69 -9.82 22.45
C PRO A 145 3.64 -11.20 23.11
N ASP A 146 4.05 -11.32 24.38
CA ASP A 146 4.04 -12.58 25.13
C ASP A 146 2.64 -12.98 25.63
N ALA A 147 1.62 -12.14 25.41
CA ALA A 147 0.22 -12.44 25.76
C ALA A 147 -0.44 -13.47 24.81
N ILE A 148 0.27 -13.89 23.77
CA ILE A 148 -0.19 -14.82 22.75
C ILE A 148 0.84 -15.94 22.57
N GLU A 149 0.35 -17.17 22.40
CA GLU A 149 1.21 -18.31 22.11
C GLU A 149 1.61 -18.34 20.64
N TYR A 150 2.87 -18.65 20.36
CA TYR A 150 3.41 -18.71 19.00
C TYR A 150 3.92 -20.10 18.65
N ASP A 151 3.21 -20.74 17.73
CA ASP A 151 3.68 -21.93 17.03
C ASP A 151 4.53 -21.50 15.82
N GLN A 152 5.84 -21.73 15.91
CA GLN A 152 6.81 -21.34 14.89
C GLN A 152 6.66 -22.07 13.56
N LEU A 153 6.01 -23.24 13.53
CA LEU A 153 6.13 -24.17 12.42
C LEU A 153 5.13 -23.94 11.28
N LYS A 154 4.15 -23.04 11.44
CA LYS A 154 3.05 -22.90 10.47
C LYS A 154 3.28 -21.87 9.36
N VAL A 155 4.05 -20.82 9.64
CA VAL A 155 4.19 -19.66 8.75
C VAL A 155 5.64 -19.48 8.33
N GLN A 156 5.92 -19.63 7.03
CA GLN A 156 7.27 -19.56 6.47
C GLN A 156 7.44 -18.34 5.56
N GLU A 157 8.65 -17.77 5.54
CA GLU A 157 9.01 -16.71 4.58
C GLU A 157 9.11 -17.32 3.18
N LEU A 158 8.59 -16.62 2.18
CA LEU A 158 8.53 -17.09 0.79
C LEU A 158 9.67 -16.50 -0.03
N SER A 159 10.32 -17.34 -0.82
CA SER A 159 11.32 -16.91 -1.80
C SER A 159 10.67 -16.44 -3.11
N SER A 160 11.49 -15.89 -4.01
CA SER A 160 11.07 -15.56 -5.38
C SER A 160 10.54 -16.77 -6.14
N GLU A 161 11.14 -17.94 -5.92
CA GLU A 161 10.75 -19.20 -6.55
C GLU A 161 9.37 -19.62 -6.04
N ASN A 162 9.12 -19.52 -4.73
CA ASN A 162 7.79 -19.80 -4.19
C ASN A 162 6.71 -18.89 -4.79
N LEU A 163 7.01 -17.61 -5.01
CA LEU A 163 6.06 -16.69 -5.64
C LEU A 163 5.81 -17.03 -7.12
N LYS A 164 6.83 -17.45 -7.86
CA LYS A 164 6.68 -17.94 -9.24
C LYS A 164 5.76 -19.16 -9.29
N ASP A 165 6.02 -20.16 -8.44
CA ASP A 165 5.20 -21.38 -8.35
C ASP A 165 3.73 -21.04 -8.03
N ILE A 166 3.50 -20.06 -7.16
CA ILE A 166 2.15 -19.57 -6.84
C ILE A 166 1.50 -18.93 -8.06
N PHE A 167 2.20 -18.05 -8.78
CA PHE A 167 1.65 -17.32 -9.93
C PHE A 167 1.37 -18.22 -11.13
N GLU A 168 2.09 -19.32 -11.28
CA GLU A 168 1.85 -20.32 -12.31
C GLU A 168 0.61 -21.19 -12.02
N SER A 169 0.21 -21.30 -10.76
CA SER A 169 -0.95 -22.09 -10.35
C SER A 169 -2.25 -21.28 -10.37
N LYS A 170 -3.08 -21.52 -11.39
CA LYS A 170 -4.42 -20.91 -11.50
C LYS A 170 -5.30 -21.16 -10.28
N ASP A 171 -5.23 -22.36 -9.68
CA ASP A 171 -6.00 -22.71 -8.48
C ASP A 171 -5.54 -21.93 -7.24
N MET A 172 -4.22 -21.76 -7.04
CA MET A 172 -3.74 -20.94 -5.93
C MET A 172 -4.04 -19.45 -6.16
N CYS A 173 -3.88 -18.97 -7.39
CA CYS A 173 -4.14 -17.58 -7.73
C CYS A 173 -5.60 -17.18 -7.48
N SER A 174 -6.57 -18.01 -7.91
CA SER A 174 -7.99 -17.69 -7.75
C SER A 174 -8.43 -17.65 -6.28
N LYS A 175 -7.79 -18.46 -5.43
CA LYS A 175 -8.06 -18.51 -3.98
C LYS A 175 -7.37 -17.38 -3.21
N LEU A 176 -6.08 -17.16 -3.45
CA LEU A 176 -5.28 -16.18 -2.72
C LEU A 176 -5.52 -14.74 -3.17
N PHE A 177 -5.79 -14.53 -4.46
CA PHE A 177 -5.84 -13.20 -5.08
C PHE A 177 -7.13 -13.01 -5.90
N PRO A 178 -8.31 -12.98 -5.26
CA PRO A 178 -9.52 -12.58 -5.94
C PRO A 178 -9.31 -11.17 -6.51
N GLY A 179 -9.49 -11.02 -7.82
CA GLY A 179 -9.16 -9.80 -8.58
C GLY A 179 -7.79 -9.82 -9.27
N GLU A 180 -7.01 -10.90 -9.15
CA GLU A 180 -5.71 -11.12 -9.80
C GLU A 180 -4.70 -10.00 -9.50
N ARG A 181 -4.72 -9.50 -8.25
CA ARG A 181 -3.85 -8.40 -7.81
C ARG A 181 -3.25 -8.67 -6.44
N ILE A 182 -1.99 -8.27 -6.31
CA ILE A 182 -1.31 -8.05 -5.03
C ILE A 182 -1.24 -6.54 -4.84
N VAL A 183 -1.76 -6.02 -3.73
CA VAL A 183 -1.85 -4.58 -3.43
C VAL A 183 -1.13 -4.21 -2.11
N PRO A 184 0.18 -4.47 -1.98
CA PRO A 184 0.95 -4.08 -0.81
C PRO A 184 1.09 -2.56 -0.80
N ASN A 185 0.98 -1.95 0.37
CA ASN A 185 1.25 -0.52 0.54
C ASN A 185 0.42 0.39 -0.38
N TRP A 186 -0.78 -0.02 -0.79
CA TRP A 186 -1.62 0.69 -1.76
C TRP A 186 -1.09 0.67 -3.21
N TYR A 187 -0.10 -0.17 -3.53
CA TYR A 187 0.46 -0.34 -4.86
C TYR A 187 -0.04 -1.62 -5.53
N PRO A 188 -0.82 -1.53 -6.61
CA PRO A 188 -1.32 -2.71 -7.29
C PRO A 188 -0.28 -3.31 -8.25
N TYR A 189 -0.10 -4.62 -8.17
CA TYR A 189 0.68 -5.43 -9.09
C TYR A 189 -0.20 -6.55 -9.65
N ARG A 190 -0.08 -6.85 -10.94
CA ARG A 190 -0.61 -8.11 -11.49
C ARG A 190 0.25 -9.28 -11.02
N LEU A 191 -0.32 -10.48 -11.08
CA LEU A 191 0.35 -11.74 -10.77
C LEU A 191 1.29 -12.14 -11.93
N LEU A 192 2.33 -11.34 -12.13
CA LEU A 192 3.29 -11.48 -13.22
C LEU A 192 4.69 -11.71 -12.64
N PRO A 193 5.47 -12.68 -13.15
CA PRO A 193 6.84 -12.91 -12.68
C PRO A 193 7.73 -11.66 -12.72
N GLU A 194 7.51 -10.77 -13.69
CA GLU A 194 8.24 -9.50 -13.86
C GLU A 194 8.03 -8.54 -12.68
N ASN A 195 6.94 -8.69 -11.92
CA ASN A 195 6.69 -7.88 -10.73
C ASN A 195 7.39 -8.41 -9.48
N ILE A 196 7.83 -9.68 -9.47
CA ILE A 196 8.41 -10.30 -8.28
C ILE A 196 9.65 -9.52 -7.80
N PRO A 197 10.63 -9.15 -8.65
CA PRO A 197 11.77 -8.35 -8.20
C PRO A 197 11.36 -6.97 -7.65
N LEU A 198 10.35 -6.32 -8.26
CA LEU A 198 9.86 -5.02 -7.81
C LEU A 198 9.18 -5.11 -6.44
N MET A 199 8.48 -6.20 -6.16
CA MET A 199 7.82 -6.45 -4.88
C MET A 199 8.84 -6.86 -3.81
N MET A 200 9.75 -7.79 -4.11
CA MET A 200 10.74 -8.26 -3.14
C MET A 200 11.81 -7.22 -2.78
N ASP A 201 11.90 -6.12 -3.54
CA ASP A 201 12.66 -4.92 -3.19
C ASP A 201 12.00 -4.13 -2.04
N GLY A 202 12.07 -4.71 -0.84
CA GLY A 202 11.64 -4.12 0.43
C GLY A 202 10.45 -4.82 1.08
N LEU A 203 9.63 -5.56 0.32
CA LEU A 203 8.53 -6.33 0.89
C LEU A 203 8.98 -7.74 1.26
N LYS A 204 8.39 -8.26 2.34
CA LYS A 204 8.54 -9.67 2.73
C LYS A 204 7.24 -10.43 2.55
N PHE A 205 7.34 -11.63 2.00
CA PHE A 205 6.22 -12.51 1.73
C PHE A 205 6.27 -13.70 2.69
N TRP A 206 5.12 -14.12 3.17
CA TRP A 206 4.99 -15.25 4.09
C TRP A 206 3.81 -16.10 3.70
N GLY A 207 3.90 -17.42 3.84
CA GLY A 207 2.83 -18.34 3.46
C GLY A 207 2.61 -19.44 4.48
N THR A 208 1.38 -19.93 4.52
CA THR A 208 0.98 -21.20 5.16
C THR A 208 0.52 -22.16 4.08
N LYS A 209 0.98 -23.41 4.16
CA LYS A 209 0.56 -24.49 3.26
C LYS A 209 -0.58 -25.29 3.88
N CYS A 210 -1.41 -25.91 3.02
CA CYS A 210 -2.36 -26.92 3.45
C CYS A 210 -1.65 -28.14 4.05
N SER A 211 -2.40 -29.00 4.75
CA SER A 211 -1.87 -30.14 5.50
C SER A 211 -1.02 -31.11 4.68
N ASP A 212 -1.34 -31.30 3.40
CA ASP A 212 -0.59 -32.15 2.47
C ASP A 212 0.63 -31.45 1.84
N GLN A 213 0.92 -30.21 2.26
CA GLN A 213 2.04 -29.37 1.81
C GLN A 213 2.04 -29.01 0.31
N SER A 214 0.95 -29.30 -0.40
CA SER A 214 0.88 -29.16 -1.86
C SER A 214 0.59 -27.72 -2.33
N LYS A 215 -0.12 -26.93 -1.53
CA LYS A 215 -0.61 -25.59 -1.91
C LYS A 215 -0.58 -24.62 -0.75
N TYR A 216 -0.46 -23.33 -1.07
CA TYR A 216 -0.62 -22.25 -0.11
C TYR A 216 -2.10 -21.90 0.07
N THR A 217 -2.55 -21.79 1.31
CA THR A 217 -3.92 -21.44 1.70
C THR A 217 -4.04 -19.98 2.12
N THR A 218 -2.98 -19.45 2.74
CA THR A 218 -2.88 -18.06 3.17
C THR A 218 -1.50 -17.51 2.86
N LEU A 219 -1.47 -16.25 2.44
CA LEU A 219 -0.26 -15.49 2.21
C LEU A 219 -0.37 -14.12 2.88
N THR A 220 0.72 -13.61 3.43
CA THR A 220 0.80 -12.23 3.90
C THR A 220 2.01 -11.51 3.34
N VAL A 221 1.84 -10.24 3.04
CA VAL A 221 2.90 -9.33 2.61
C VAL A 221 3.11 -8.28 3.68
N THR A 222 4.35 -8.10 4.11
CA THR A 222 4.72 -7.13 5.16
C THR A 222 5.75 -6.13 4.69
N ASP A 223 5.63 -4.91 5.22
CA ASP A 223 6.60 -3.82 5.08
C ASP A 223 6.64 -3.00 6.38
N HIS A 224 7.73 -2.28 6.60
CA HIS A 224 7.82 -1.34 7.72
C HIS A 224 8.74 -0.16 7.42
N PHE A 225 8.46 0.96 8.08
CA PHE A 225 9.31 2.14 8.04
C PHE A 225 9.12 2.99 9.31
N ASN A 226 10.04 3.94 9.51
CA ASN A 226 10.07 4.75 10.71
C ASN A 226 9.45 6.11 10.45
N LEU A 227 8.47 6.52 11.25
CA LEU A 227 7.89 7.85 11.23
C LEU A 227 8.23 8.58 12.52
N GLY A 228 9.42 9.19 12.56
CA GLY A 228 9.96 9.76 13.80
C GLY A 228 10.14 8.69 14.88
N LYS A 229 9.44 8.84 16.01
CA LYS A 229 9.42 7.83 17.11
C LYS A 229 8.26 6.83 16.98
N ARG A 230 7.64 6.70 15.82
CA ARG A 230 6.58 5.72 15.56
C ARG A 230 7.09 4.68 14.56
N LEU A 231 6.89 3.40 14.87
CA LEU A 231 7.07 2.32 13.91
C LEU A 231 5.79 2.15 13.10
N MET A 232 5.89 2.29 11.78
CA MET A 232 4.82 1.98 10.85
C MET A 232 5.02 0.56 10.34
N PHE A 233 4.07 -0.33 10.57
CA PHE A 233 4.07 -1.70 10.07
C PHE A 233 2.87 -1.90 9.13
N LYS A 234 3.07 -2.61 8.03
CA LYS A 234 2.01 -2.89 7.07
C LYS A 234 1.86 -4.38 6.90
N LEU A 235 0.62 -4.86 6.89
CA LEU A 235 0.26 -6.27 6.79
C LEU A 235 -0.88 -6.43 5.78
N CYS A 236 -0.59 -7.01 4.63
CA CYS A 236 -1.61 -7.34 3.62
C CYS A 236 -1.85 -8.85 3.61
N VAL A 237 -3.08 -9.27 3.85
CA VAL A 237 -3.50 -10.67 3.99
C VAL A 237 -4.22 -11.15 2.74
N TYR A 238 -3.87 -12.34 2.26
CA TYR A 238 -4.40 -12.99 1.08
C TYR A 238 -4.81 -14.42 1.44
N GLY A 239 -5.98 -14.84 0.99
CA GLY A 239 -6.69 -16.00 1.52
C GLY A 239 -7.79 -15.59 2.52
N ASN A 240 -8.70 -16.52 2.80
CA ASN A 240 -9.89 -16.31 3.62
C ASN A 240 -10.01 -17.29 4.81
N GLU A 241 -9.03 -18.18 4.99
CA GLU A 241 -8.98 -19.15 6.08
C GLU A 241 -8.60 -18.48 7.41
N SER A 242 -9.61 -18.19 8.23
CA SER A 242 -9.45 -17.39 9.46
C SER A 242 -8.42 -17.96 10.45
N THR A 243 -8.32 -19.30 10.54
CA THR A 243 -7.32 -19.98 11.38
C THR A 243 -5.89 -19.71 10.93
N ASP A 244 -5.64 -19.78 9.62
CA ASP A 244 -4.31 -19.49 9.05
C ASP A 244 -3.97 -18.01 9.20
N ILE A 245 -4.94 -17.12 8.92
CA ILE A 245 -4.76 -15.68 9.11
C ILE A 245 -4.36 -15.37 10.56
N LYS A 246 -4.98 -16.02 11.54
CA LYS A 246 -4.60 -15.87 12.96
C LYS A 246 -3.15 -16.30 13.21
N HIS A 247 -2.69 -17.43 12.66
CA HIS A 247 -1.29 -17.84 12.78
C HIS A 247 -0.33 -16.81 12.16
N HIS A 248 -0.69 -16.23 11.01
CA HIS A 248 0.09 -15.15 10.40
C HIS A 248 0.13 -13.88 11.27
N VAL A 249 -1.00 -13.48 11.87
CA VAL A 249 -1.02 -12.31 12.78
C VAL A 249 -0.11 -12.55 13.99
N VAL A 250 -0.20 -13.73 14.62
CA VAL A 250 0.68 -14.12 15.73
C VAL A 250 2.15 -14.05 15.32
N LYS A 251 2.51 -14.62 14.16
CA LYS A 251 3.87 -14.55 13.58
C LYS A 251 4.33 -13.11 13.44
N HIS A 252 3.48 -12.23 12.91
CA HIS A 252 3.85 -10.84 12.65
C HIS A 252 3.94 -9.98 13.91
N ILE A 253 3.18 -10.29 14.96
CA ILE A 253 3.37 -9.68 16.28
C ILE A 253 4.75 -10.02 16.85
N HIS A 254 5.23 -11.25 16.65
CA HIS A 254 6.58 -11.63 17.06
C HIS A 254 7.67 -10.94 16.23
N ASN A 255 7.48 -10.87 14.91
CA ASN A 255 8.39 -10.11 14.04
C ASN A 255 8.42 -8.61 14.42
N LEU A 256 7.25 -8.05 14.74
CA LEU A 256 7.10 -6.67 15.20
C LEU A 256 7.83 -6.45 16.53
N ASN A 257 7.78 -7.39 17.48
CA ASN A 257 8.53 -7.33 18.74
C ASN A 257 10.04 -7.24 18.50
N ILE A 258 10.57 -8.00 17.54
CA ILE A 258 11.98 -7.90 17.16
C ILE A 258 12.32 -6.50 16.64
N LEU A 259 11.48 -5.94 15.77
CA LEU A 259 11.66 -4.57 15.26
C LEU A 259 11.62 -3.54 16.40
N VAL A 260 10.64 -3.65 17.29
CA VAL A 260 10.45 -2.74 18.43
C VAL A 260 11.66 -2.75 19.36
N LYS A 261 12.17 -3.94 19.71
CA LYS A 261 13.37 -4.10 20.57
C LYS A 261 14.65 -3.54 19.94
N ASN A 262 14.73 -3.55 18.61
CA ASN A 262 15.90 -3.08 17.87
C ASN A 262 15.84 -1.58 17.53
N GLY A 263 14.76 -0.87 17.89
CA GLY A 263 14.60 0.55 17.58
C GLY A 263 14.28 1.39 18.81
N THR A 264 14.16 2.70 18.58
CA THR A 264 13.83 3.69 19.62
C THR A 264 12.42 4.26 19.40
N TYR A 265 11.43 3.37 19.37
CA TYR A 265 10.04 3.73 19.14
C TYR A 265 9.30 4.02 20.45
N LYS A 266 8.36 4.95 20.40
CA LYS A 266 7.39 5.24 21.45
C LYS A 266 6.03 4.61 21.14
N SER A 267 5.62 4.64 19.88
CA SER A 267 4.33 4.10 19.42
C SER A 267 4.49 3.20 18.20
N ILE A 268 3.47 2.38 17.98
CA ILE A 268 3.32 1.45 16.87
C ILE A 268 2.04 1.82 16.13
N MET A 269 2.09 1.76 14.81
CA MET A 269 0.92 1.84 13.95
C MET A 269 0.99 0.73 12.91
N ILE A 270 -0.08 -0.04 12.81
CA ILE A 270 -0.21 -1.17 11.90
C ILE A 270 -1.35 -0.90 10.93
N HIS A 271 -1.06 -1.02 9.64
CA HIS A 271 -2.09 -1.04 8.60
C HIS A 271 -2.33 -2.47 8.16
N VAL A 272 -3.52 -2.99 8.44
CA VAL A 272 -3.93 -4.33 8.03
C VAL A 272 -4.89 -4.22 6.85
N SER A 273 -4.62 -4.93 5.75
CA SER A 273 -5.60 -5.09 4.66
C SER A 273 -5.91 -6.54 4.40
N HIS A 274 -7.18 -6.87 4.13
CA HIS A 274 -7.60 -8.24 3.80
C HIS A 274 -8.78 -8.25 2.83
N GLN A 275 -9.14 -9.44 2.33
CA GLN A 275 -10.24 -9.62 1.40
C GLN A 275 -11.60 -9.38 2.08
N LEU A 276 -12.63 -9.04 1.29
CA LEU A 276 -13.98 -8.74 1.81
C LEU A 276 -14.69 -9.98 2.38
N ASP A 277 -14.35 -11.17 1.88
CA ASP A 277 -14.97 -12.46 2.18
C ASP A 277 -14.32 -13.20 3.37
N VAL A 278 -13.37 -12.56 4.07
CA VAL A 278 -12.83 -13.10 5.33
C VAL A 278 -13.95 -13.16 6.36
N GLN A 279 -14.40 -14.38 6.68
CA GLN A 279 -15.63 -14.62 7.43
C GLN A 279 -15.58 -14.13 8.88
N ASP A 280 -14.38 -14.05 9.49
CA ASP A 280 -14.23 -13.66 10.89
C ASP A 280 -13.05 -12.70 11.09
N THR A 281 -13.30 -11.44 10.71
CA THR A 281 -12.33 -10.36 10.90
C THR A 281 -12.05 -10.10 12.39
N GLY A 282 -13.05 -10.25 13.26
CA GLY A 282 -12.92 -10.03 14.69
C GLY A 282 -11.94 -10.99 15.35
N THR A 283 -11.94 -12.26 14.94
CA THR A 283 -11.06 -13.28 15.53
C THR A 283 -9.59 -12.94 15.41
N PHE A 284 -9.11 -12.56 14.23
CA PHE A 284 -7.68 -12.22 14.09
C PHE A 284 -7.37 -10.81 14.59
N LEU A 285 -8.32 -9.87 14.56
CA LEU A 285 -8.11 -8.54 15.12
C LEU A 285 -7.97 -8.56 16.65
N SER A 286 -8.71 -9.44 17.33
CA SER A 286 -8.60 -9.63 18.79
C SER A 286 -7.21 -10.03 19.27
N VAL A 287 -6.36 -10.58 18.38
CA VAL A 287 -4.97 -10.92 18.69
C VAL A 287 -4.15 -9.64 18.94
N PHE A 288 -4.40 -8.58 18.17
CA PHE A 288 -3.74 -7.29 18.39
C PHE A 288 -4.16 -6.68 19.73
N GLU A 289 -5.45 -6.71 20.05
CA GLU A 289 -6.00 -6.16 21.30
C GLU A 289 -5.41 -6.87 22.53
N LYS A 290 -5.27 -8.21 22.48
CA LYS A 290 -4.59 -8.99 23.53
C LYS A 290 -3.14 -8.56 23.76
N CYS A 291 -2.49 -8.06 22.72
CA CYS A 291 -1.13 -7.52 22.78
C CYS A 291 -1.07 -6.03 23.12
N GLY A 292 -2.18 -5.39 23.52
CA GLY A 292 -2.21 -3.96 23.85
C GLY A 292 -2.22 -3.04 22.64
N LEU A 293 -2.60 -3.56 21.46
CA LEU A 293 -2.72 -2.80 20.21
C LEU A 293 -4.20 -2.68 19.84
N ASN A 294 -4.71 -1.46 19.80
CA ASN A 294 -6.14 -1.19 19.65
C ASN A 294 -6.47 -0.77 18.21
N ILE A 295 -7.66 -1.14 17.75
CA ILE A 295 -8.21 -0.60 16.50
C ILE A 295 -8.40 0.91 16.66
N CYS A 296 -8.02 1.69 15.66
CA CYS A 296 -8.15 3.14 15.69
C CYS A 296 -9.61 3.57 15.57
N ASP A 297 -10.19 4.09 16.66
CA ASP A 297 -11.59 4.54 16.73
C ASP A 297 -11.96 5.64 15.72
N HIS A 298 -10.98 6.40 15.25
CA HIS A 298 -11.22 7.49 14.31
C HIS A 298 -11.53 6.97 12.91
N TRP A 299 -11.11 5.74 12.58
CA TRP A 299 -11.12 5.16 11.23
C TRP A 299 -11.39 3.64 11.28
N PRO A 300 -12.45 3.16 11.97
CA PRO A 300 -12.45 1.80 12.51
C PRO A 300 -12.40 0.72 11.42
N ILE A 301 -13.00 0.95 10.25
CA ILE A 301 -12.84 0.10 9.07
C ILE A 301 -12.98 0.97 7.81
N ASN A 302 -11.93 1.05 7.02
CA ASN A 302 -11.97 1.69 5.71
C ASN A 302 -11.93 0.65 4.59
N ARG A 303 -12.35 1.06 3.40
CA ARG A 303 -12.19 0.23 2.21
C ARG A 303 -11.01 0.75 1.42
N MET A 304 -10.10 -0.13 1.03
CA MET A 304 -9.13 0.15 -0.02
C MET A 304 -9.72 -0.33 -1.35
N ILE A 305 -9.86 0.58 -2.31
CA ILE A 305 -10.49 0.30 -3.61
C ILE A 305 -9.46 0.57 -4.69
N LEU A 306 -9.23 -0.44 -5.53
CA LEU A 306 -8.36 -0.38 -6.69
C LEU A 306 -9.19 -0.13 -7.94
N PHE A 307 -8.77 0.87 -8.71
CA PHE A 307 -9.32 1.23 -10.01
C PHE A 307 -8.27 1.04 -11.09
N GLY A 308 -8.72 0.75 -12.32
CA GLY A 308 -7.84 0.78 -13.48
C GLY A 308 -8.58 1.16 -14.76
N ARG A 309 -7.81 1.58 -15.77
CA ARG A 309 -8.32 1.89 -17.11
C ARG A 309 -7.33 1.50 -18.19
N ASN A 310 -7.85 1.30 -19.40
CA ASN A 310 -7.03 1.15 -20.60
C ASN A 310 -6.74 2.55 -21.16
N MET A 311 -5.46 2.88 -21.32
CA MET A 311 -5.01 4.18 -21.84
C MET A 311 -5.09 4.28 -23.37
N GLN A 312 -5.25 3.17 -24.09
CA GLN A 312 -5.31 3.13 -25.54
C GLN A 312 -6.73 3.39 -26.10
N VAL A 313 -7.74 3.48 -25.23
CA VAL A 313 -9.17 3.66 -25.60
C VAL A 313 -9.69 5.04 -25.17
N CYS A 314 -8.80 5.99 -24.89
CA CYS A 314 -9.14 7.35 -24.45
C CYS A 314 -8.89 8.38 -25.54
#